data_AF-A0A6Y1QUK3-F1
#
_entry.id   AF-A0A6Y1QUK3-F1
#
_cell.length_a   1.000
_cell.length_b   1.000
_cell.length_c   1.000
_cell.angle_alpha   90.00
_cell.angle_beta   90.00
_cell.angle_gamma   90.00
#
_symmetry.space_group_name_H-M   'P 1'
#
loop_
_entity.id
_entity.type
_entity.pdbx_description
1 polymer ?
#
loop_
_entity_poly.entity_id
_entity_poly.type
_entity_poly.pdbx_seq_one_letter_code
_entity_poly.pdbx_strand_id
1 'polypeptide(L)'
;MPVTLEHVSSRTVQQKLNTKGIRTWDTIQYLSALDGAHKDTVFHEQISNLPEEYIHLDEMARDEKEYSLNIYEFFFESTSEIICEDIKSTLDFYYLNSPTFRR
;
A
#
# COMPACT_ATOMS: atom_id res chain seq x y z
N MET A 1 0.92 11.21 21.41
CA MET A 1 0.82 9.78 21.72
C MET A 1 1.55 9.02 20.63
N PRO A 2 2.59 8.24 20.95
CA PRO A 2 3.28 7.42 19.96
C PRO A 2 2.41 6.20 19.64
N VAL A 3 2.10 5.98 18.37
CA VAL A 3 1.38 4.79 17.90
C VAL A 3 2.39 3.65 17.85
N THR A 4 2.30 2.73 18.80
CA THR A 4 3.11 1.52 18.86
C THR A 4 2.63 0.52 17.80
N LEU A 5 3.59 -0.07 17.06
CA LEU A 5 3.37 -0.98 15.91
C LEU A 5 2.55 -2.25 16.25
N GLU A 6 2.35 -2.55 17.53
CA GLU A 6 1.57 -3.69 18.05
C GLU A 6 0.11 -3.72 17.53
N HIS A 7 -0.43 -2.59 17.07
CA HIS A 7 -1.83 -2.48 16.62
C HIS A 7 -2.07 -2.78 15.15
N VAL A 8 -1.03 -3.10 14.36
CA VAL A 8 -1.22 -3.74 13.05
C VAL A 8 -1.50 -5.24 13.27
N SER A 9 -2.47 -5.53 14.14
CA SER A 9 -3.05 -6.85 14.28
C SER A 9 -3.56 -7.25 12.92
N SER A 10 -2.93 -8.27 12.37
CA SER A 10 -3.31 -9.08 11.22
C SER A 10 -4.83 -9.30 11.14
N ARG A 11 -5.57 -8.30 10.66
CA ARG A 11 -6.80 -8.56 9.93
C ARG A 11 -6.31 -9.09 8.61
N THR A 12 -6.23 -10.41 8.52
CA THR A 12 -6.33 -11.11 7.26
C THR A 12 -7.59 -10.57 6.60
N VAL A 13 -7.43 -9.59 5.71
CA VAL A 13 -8.48 -9.14 4.80
C VAL A 13 -8.63 -10.27 3.81
N GLN A 14 -9.26 -11.37 4.26
CA GLN A 14 -9.87 -12.35 3.40
C GLN A 14 -11.18 -11.75 2.85
N GLN A 15 -11.05 -10.64 2.13
CA GLN A 15 -12.01 -10.33 1.09
C GLN A 15 -11.32 -10.65 -0.22
N LYS A 16 -11.55 -11.88 -0.66
CA LYS A 16 -11.38 -12.26 -2.05
C LYS A 16 -12.43 -11.49 -2.84
N LEU A 17 -12.22 -10.19 -3.01
CA LEU A 17 -12.96 -9.37 -3.95
C LEU A 17 -12.73 -10.03 -5.30
N ASN A 18 -13.79 -10.64 -5.83
CA ASN A 18 -13.85 -11.22 -7.16
C ASN A 18 -13.85 -10.10 -8.23
N THR A 19 -13.02 -9.07 -8.06
CA THR A 19 -12.78 -8.02 -9.03
C THR A 19 -11.72 -8.51 -9.98
N LYS A 20 -12.12 -9.35 -10.92
CA LYS A 20 -11.39 -9.44 -12.19
C LYS A 20 -11.54 -8.06 -12.86
N GLY A 21 -10.70 -7.09 -12.49
CA GLY A 21 -10.51 -5.89 -13.31
C GLY A 21 -10.39 -4.50 -12.64
N ILE A 22 -10.41 -4.34 -11.31
CA ILE A 22 -10.07 -3.02 -10.72
C ILE A 22 -8.62 -3.07 -10.26
N ARG A 23 -7.77 -2.25 -10.89
CA ARG A 23 -6.36 -2.12 -10.56
C ARG A 23 -6.19 -1.07 -9.48
N THR A 24 -5.13 -1.21 -8.68
CA THR A 24 -4.85 -0.27 -7.59
C THR A 24 -4.42 1.11 -8.08
N TRP A 25 -4.03 1.25 -9.35
CA TRP A 25 -3.77 2.54 -9.98
C TRP A 25 -5.03 3.24 -10.52
N ASP A 26 -6.17 2.53 -10.60
CA ASP A 26 -7.46 3.18 -10.88
C ASP A 26 -8.03 3.70 -9.56
N THR A 27 -7.36 4.71 -9.00
CA THR A 27 -7.50 5.19 -7.61
C THR A 27 -8.96 5.41 -7.24
N ILE A 28 -9.71 6.08 -8.11
CA ILE A 28 -11.13 6.38 -7.87
C ILE A 28 -11.98 5.12 -7.85
N GLN A 29 -11.81 4.22 -8.83
CA GLN A 29 -12.60 2.98 -8.84
C GLN A 29 -12.22 2.03 -7.70
N TYR A 30 -10.93 1.94 -7.38
CA TYR A 30 -10.41 1.11 -6.31
C TYR A 30 -10.93 1.58 -4.94
N LEU A 31 -10.78 2.87 -4.64
CA LEU A 31 -11.25 3.45 -3.37
C LEU A 31 -12.77 3.43 -3.26
N SER A 32 -13.50 3.70 -4.35
CA SER A 32 -14.97 3.60 -4.35
C SER A 32 -15.46 2.17 -4.10
N ALA A 33 -14.77 1.17 -4.65
CA ALA A 33 -15.10 -0.24 -4.40
C ALA A 33 -14.83 -0.64 -2.94
N LEU A 34 -13.73 -0.16 -2.34
CA LEU A 34 -13.42 -0.37 -0.93
C LEU A 34 -14.44 0.34 -0.02
N ASP A 35 -14.83 1.56 -0.35
CA ASP A 35 -15.77 2.36 0.42
C ASP A 35 -17.15 1.68 0.49
N GLY A 36 -17.64 1.21 -0.66
CA GLY A 36 -18.87 0.44 -0.75
C GLY A 36 -18.83 -0.88 0.03
N ALA A 37 -17.65 -1.51 0.16
CA ALA A 37 -17.48 -2.77 0.87
C ALA A 37 -17.44 -2.60 2.41
N HIS A 38 -16.85 -1.51 2.89
CA HIS A 38 -16.56 -1.32 4.31
C HIS A 38 -17.51 -0.37 5.05
N LYS A 39 -18.26 0.50 4.32
CA LYS A 39 -19.25 1.43 4.89
C LYS A 39 -18.72 2.23 6.10
N ASP A 40 -17.46 2.64 6.02
CA ASP A 40 -16.77 3.39 7.07
C ASP A 40 -16.91 4.89 6.78
N THR A 41 -17.53 5.63 7.69
CA THR A 41 -17.79 7.06 7.52
C THR A 41 -16.53 7.91 7.48
N VAL A 42 -15.48 7.51 8.22
CA VAL A 42 -14.20 8.22 8.23
C VAL A 42 -13.47 7.97 6.91
N PHE A 43 -13.47 6.72 6.45
CA PHE A 43 -12.88 6.36 5.17
C PHE A 43 -13.56 7.08 4.00
N HIS A 44 -14.89 7.15 4.00
CA HIS A 44 -15.66 7.87 2.99
C HIS A 44 -15.29 9.36 2.91
N GLU A 45 -15.15 10.02 4.08
CA GLU A 45 -14.74 11.42 4.16
C GLU A 45 -13.30 11.62 3.65
N GLN A 46 -12.40 10.69 3.95
CA GLN A 46 -11.02 10.74 3.47
C GLN A 46 -10.93 10.62 1.94
N ILE A 47 -11.71 9.71 1.33
CA ILE A 47 -11.73 9.56 -0.14
C ILE A 47 -12.33 10.79 -0.80
N SER A 48 -13.38 11.37 -0.21
CA SER A 48 -14.06 12.56 -0.76
C SER A 48 -13.14 13.79 -0.82
N ASN A 49 -12.10 13.82 0.03
CA ASN A 49 -11.13 14.90 0.11
C ASN A 49 -9.76 14.52 -0.48
N LEU A 50 -9.68 13.48 -1.31
CA LEU A 50 -8.42 13.00 -1.87
C LEU A 50 -7.80 14.06 -2.82
N PRO A 51 -6.56 14.50 -2.56
CA PRO A 51 -5.86 15.41 -3.48
C PRO A 51 -5.66 14.82 -4.88
N GLU A 52 -5.83 15.66 -5.91
CA GLU A 52 -5.71 15.28 -7.32
C GLU A 52 -4.29 14.79 -7.66
N GLU A 53 -3.28 15.28 -6.94
CA GLU A 53 -1.88 14.88 -7.11
C GLU A 53 -1.66 13.39 -6.83
N TYR A 54 -2.41 12.80 -5.90
CA TYR A 54 -2.30 11.36 -5.63
C TYR A 54 -2.91 10.52 -6.76
N ILE A 55 -4.01 11.00 -7.36
CA ILE A 55 -4.63 10.36 -8.52
C ILE A 55 -3.63 10.39 -9.69
N HIS A 56 -3.00 11.55 -9.92
CA HIS A 56 -2.02 11.69 -10.99
C HIS A 56 -0.76 10.83 -10.78
N LEU A 57 -0.27 10.73 -9.54
CA LEU A 57 0.84 9.85 -9.21
C LEU A 57 0.51 8.39 -9.50
N ASP A 58 -0.70 7.94 -9.15
CA ASP A 58 -1.18 6.59 -9.46
C ASP A 58 -1.32 6.36 -10.98
N GLU A 59 -1.71 7.37 -11.74
CA GLU A 59 -1.73 7.29 -13.20
C GLU A 59 -0.33 7.14 -13.81
N MET A 60 0.72 7.68 -13.16
CA MET A 60 2.11 7.52 -13.62
C MET A 60 2.69 6.17 -13.17
N ALA A 61 2.42 5.75 -11.95
CA ALA A 61 2.93 4.55 -11.33
C ALA A 61 1.90 3.40 -11.49
N ARG A 62 1.80 2.79 -12.68
CA ARG A 62 0.80 1.73 -12.97
C ARG A 62 1.31 0.30 -12.84
N ASP A 63 2.61 0.10 -12.71
CA ASP A 63 3.19 -1.24 -12.76
C ASP A 63 3.09 -1.94 -11.40
N GLU A 64 2.16 -2.88 -11.29
CA GLU A 64 1.94 -3.68 -10.08
C GLU A 64 2.80 -4.97 -10.04
N LYS A 65 3.66 -5.18 -11.05
CA LYS A 65 4.44 -6.42 -11.14
C LYS A 65 5.42 -6.54 -9.99
N GLU A 66 5.52 -7.77 -9.51
CA GLU A 66 6.56 -8.16 -8.59
C GLU A 66 7.83 -8.47 -9.39
N TYR A 67 8.90 -7.75 -9.07
CA TYR A 67 10.23 -7.98 -9.60
C TYR A 67 11.11 -8.56 -8.50
N SER A 68 12.10 -9.38 -8.88
CA SER A 68 13.12 -9.84 -7.94
C SER A 68 14.11 -8.71 -7.65
N LEU A 69 13.73 -7.81 -6.74
CA LEU A 69 14.51 -6.62 -6.36
C LEU A 69 14.77 -6.62 -4.85
N ASN A 70 15.95 -6.15 -4.46
CA ASN A 70 16.24 -5.78 -3.08
C ASN A 70 16.02 -4.26 -2.95
N ILE A 71 14.85 -3.86 -2.45
CA ILE A 71 14.45 -2.44 -2.35
C ILE A 71 15.40 -1.69 -1.43
N TYR A 72 15.83 -2.32 -0.34
CA TYR A 72 16.73 -1.71 0.61
C TYR A 72 18.04 -1.29 -0.07
N GLU A 73 18.67 -2.20 -0.83
CA GLU A 73 19.91 -1.90 -1.57
C GLU A 73 19.73 -0.83 -2.66
N PHE A 74 18.52 -0.67 -3.20
CA PHE A 74 18.27 0.30 -4.25
C PHE A 74 18.20 1.74 -3.72
N PHE A 75 17.67 1.93 -2.52
CA PHE A 75 17.38 3.26 -1.96
C PHE A 75 18.28 3.68 -0.80
N PHE A 76 18.97 2.74 -0.15
CA PHE A 76 19.72 3.00 1.07
C PHE A 76 21.20 2.67 0.89
N GLU A 77 22.05 3.56 1.41
CA GLU A 77 23.48 3.27 1.59
C GLU A 77 23.68 2.38 2.82
N SER A 78 24.69 1.51 2.75
CA SER A 78 25.02 0.57 3.82
C SER A 78 25.40 1.32 5.10
N THR A 79 24.59 1.17 6.15
CA THR A 79 24.80 1.77 7.48
C THR A 79 24.67 0.71 8.58
N SER A 80 24.78 1.06 9.87
CA SER A 80 24.95 0.09 10.97
C SER A 80 23.79 -0.91 11.14
N GLU A 81 24.14 -2.15 11.47
CA GLU A 81 23.46 -3.41 11.11
C GLU A 81 22.04 -3.67 11.65
N ILE A 82 21.57 -3.06 12.75
CA ILE A 82 20.27 -3.45 13.35
C ILE A 82 19.08 -2.73 12.70
N ILE A 83 19.20 -1.42 12.45
CA ILE A 83 18.12 -0.63 11.82
C ILE A 83 17.94 -1.05 10.36
N CYS A 84 18.99 -1.57 9.72
CA CYS A 84 18.97 -2.06 8.35
C CYS A 84 18.04 -3.27 8.16
N GLU A 85 18.07 -4.26 9.05
CA GLU A 85 17.28 -5.49 8.91
C GLU A 85 15.79 -5.26 9.15
N ASP A 86 15.43 -4.42 10.12
CA ASP A 86 14.03 -4.06 10.37
C ASP A 86 13.43 -3.27 9.20
N ILE A 87 14.19 -2.33 8.63
CA ILE A 87 13.75 -1.58 7.44
C ILE A 87 13.63 -2.54 6.25
N LYS A 88 14.64 -3.38 6.01
CA LYS A 88 14.64 -4.32 4.89
C LYS A 88 13.47 -5.29 4.96
N SER A 89 13.26 -5.93 6.10
CA SER A 89 12.14 -6.86 6.30
C SER A 89 10.78 -6.18 6.14
N THR A 90 10.64 -4.92 6.60
CA THR A 90 9.42 -4.12 6.42
C THR A 90 9.17 -3.80 4.94
N LEU A 91 10.19 -3.36 4.21
CA LEU A 91 10.09 -3.06 2.78
C LEU A 91 9.74 -4.33 1.97
N ASP A 92 10.41 -5.44 2.27
CA ASP A 92 10.13 -6.73 1.62
C ASP A 92 8.70 -7.20 1.91
N PHE A 93 8.23 -7.07 3.15
CA PHE A 93 6.85 -7.41 3.52
C PHE A 93 5.84 -6.60 2.70
N TYR A 94 5.99 -5.27 2.62
CA TYR A 94 5.04 -4.45 1.87
C TYR A 94 5.12 -4.68 0.37
N TYR A 95 6.31 -4.88 -0.19
CA TYR A 95 6.48 -5.16 -1.61
C TYR A 95 5.83 -6.47 -2.03
N LEU A 96 5.93 -7.52 -1.21
CA LEU A 96 5.28 -8.80 -1.51
C LEU A 96 3.75 -8.70 -1.39
N ASN A 97 3.24 -7.96 -0.40
CA ASN A 97 1.83 -8.02 -0.02
C ASN A 97 0.95 -6.86 -0.53
N SER A 98 1.53 -5.75 -1.00
CA SER A 98 0.78 -4.56 -1.41
C SER A 98 1.07 -4.17 -2.86
N PRO A 99 0.13 -4.39 -3.80
CA PRO A 99 0.27 -3.89 -5.18
C PRO A 99 0.44 -2.38 -5.26
N THR A 100 -0.21 -1.63 -4.36
CA THR A 100 -0.05 -0.17 -4.25
C THR A 100 1.38 0.23 -3.87
N PHE A 101 2.06 -0.56 -3.04
CA PHE A 101 3.45 -0.29 -2.65
C PHE A 101 4.46 -0.66 -3.75
N ARG A 102 4.10 -1.60 -4.64
CA ARG A 102 4.99 -2.01 -5.75
C ARG A 102 5.07 -0.98 -6.88
N ARG A 103 4.01 -0.18 -7.05
CA ARG A 103 3.90 0.88 -8.03
C ARG A 103 4.85 2.02 -7.70
#